data_AF-A0A915MN51-F1
#
_entry.id   AF-A0A915MN51-F1
#
_cell.length_a   1.000
_cell.length_b   1.000
_cell.length_c   1.000
_cell.angle_alpha   90.00
_cell.angle_beta   90.00
_cell.angle_gamma   90.00
#
_symmetry.space_group_name_H-M   'P 1'
#
loop_
_entity.id
_entity.type
_entity.pdbx_description
1 polymer ?
#
loop_
_entity_poly.entity_id
_entity_poly.type
_entity_poly.pdbx_seq_one_letter_code
_entity_poly.pdbx_strand_id
1 'polypeptide(L)' 'MGRKSMLTDEEKGQIKAFKEFGLSNREIGRRLKRHHDVVARYLSLYHASRSTANWLQENNIATLKWP' A
#
# COMPACT_ATOMS: atom_id res chain seq x y z
N MET A 1 -14.62 -2.42 -19.73
CA MET A 1 -13.73 -2.73 -18.58
C MET A 1 -14.41 -2.26 -17.30
N GLY A 2 -15.10 -3.15 -16.57
CA GLY A 2 -15.73 -2.78 -15.30
C GLY A 2 -14.67 -2.52 -14.22
N ARG A 3 -14.79 -1.44 -13.45
CA ARG A 3 -13.93 -1.22 -12.28
C ARG A 3 -14.19 -2.37 -11.29
N LYS A 4 -13.16 -3.16 -11.01
CA LYS A 4 -13.19 -4.14 -9.92
C LYS A 4 -13.34 -3.39 -8.58
N SER A 5 -13.91 -4.07 -7.58
CA SER A 5 -14.14 -3.49 -6.26
C SER A 5 -12.86 -2.88 -5.67
N MET A 6 -12.98 -1.71 -5.06
CA MET A 6 -11.89 -1.07 -4.33
C MET A 6 -11.35 -2.01 -3.24
N LEU A 7 -10.08 -1.79 -2.91
CA LEU A 7 -9.39 -2.52 -1.84
C LEU A 7 -9.93 -2.01 -0.49
N THR A 8 -10.40 -2.90 0.37
CA THR A 8 -10.88 -2.52 1.72
C THR A 8 -9.70 -2.14 2.61
N ASP A 9 -9.95 -1.41 3.69
CA ASP A 9 -8.87 -1.02 4.62
C ASP A 9 -8.26 -2.23 5.34
N GLU A 10 -9.03 -3.28 5.56
CA GLU A 10 -8.55 -4.57 6.07
C GLU A 10 -7.60 -5.25 5.07
N GLU A 11 -7.98 -5.33 3.79
CA GLU A 11 -7.14 -5.90 2.73
C GLU A 11 -5.82 -5.11 2.60
N LYS A 12 -5.88 -3.78 2.71
CA LYS A 12 -4.68 -2.92 2.73
C LYS A 12 -3.75 -3.25 3.91
N GLY A 13 -4.31 -3.46 5.10
CA GLY A 13 -3.55 -3.86 6.29
C GLY A 13 -2.88 -5.22 6.12
N GLN A 14 -3.61 -6.19 5.59
CA GLN A 14 -3.11 -7.53 5.32
C GLN A 14 -1.98 -7.53 4.27
N ILE A 15 -2.11 -6.76 3.19
CA ILE A 15 -1.05 -6.62 2.19
C ILE A 15 0.25 -6.10 2.81
N LYS A 16 0.17 -5.12 3.70
CA LYS A 16 1.37 -4.59 4.39
C LYS A 16 2.01 -5.65 5.26
N ALA A 17 1.23 -6.30 6.12
CA ALA A 17 1.73 -7.36 7.00
C ALA A 17 2.39 -8.49 6.18
N PHE A 18 1.73 -8.99 5.13
CA PHE A 18 2.31 -10.03 4.29
C PHE A 18 3.57 -9.59 3.54
N LYS A 19 3.67 -8.31 3.17
CA LYS A 19 4.88 -7.78 2.54
C LYS A 19 6.05 -7.70 3.54
N GLU A 20 5.77 -7.36 4.81
CA GLU A 20 6.76 -7.37 5.90
C GLU A 20 7.24 -8.79 6.22
N PHE A 21 6.35 -9.79 6.14
CA PHE A 21 6.73 -11.22 6.24
C PHE A 21 7.51 -11.74 5.01
N GLY A 22 7.81 -10.90 4.02
CA GLY A 22 8.62 -11.26 2.85
C GLY A 22 7.89 -12.06 1.78
N LEU A 23 6.55 -12.14 1.81
CA LEU A 23 5.80 -12.84 0.78
C LEU A 23 5.88 -12.11 -0.58
N SER A 24 5.84 -12.89 -1.66
CA SER A 24 5.77 -12.35 -3.01
C SER A 24 4.38 -11.75 -3.30
N ASN A 25 4.32 -10.69 -4.13
CA ASN A 25 3.06 -10.03 -4.46
C ASN A 25 2.03 -10.99 -5.10
N ARG A 26 2.52 -12.03 -5.80
CA ARG A 26 1.67 -13.09 -6.39
C ARG A 26 1.01 -13.94 -5.31
N GLU A 27 1.77 -14.31 -4.28
CA GLU A 27 1.26 -15.12 -3.17
C GLU A 27 0.28 -14.33 -2.30
N ILE A 28 0.57 -13.06 -2.06
CA ILE A 28 -0.35 -12.13 -1.39
C ILE A 28 -1.68 -12.03 -2.16
N GLY A 29 -1.61 -11.88 -3.48
CA GLY A 29 -2.79 -11.86 -4.34
C GLY A 29 -3.61 -13.15 -4.24
N ARG A 30 -2.97 -14.32 -4.28
CA ARG A 30 -3.66 -15.61 -4.10
C ARG A 30 -4.38 -15.70 -2.76
N ARG A 31 -3.73 -15.30 -1.68
CA ARG A 31 -4.26 -15.39 -0.32
C ARG A 31 -5.46 -14.46 -0.09
N LEU A 32 -5.43 -13.28 -0.71
CA LEU A 32 -6.52 -12.28 -0.66
C LEU A 32 -7.56 -12.47 -1.78
N LYS A 33 -7.42 -13.48 -2.64
CA LYS A 33 -8.23 -13.66 -3.85
C LYS A 33 -8.26 -12.41 -4.74
N ARG A 34 -7.16 -11.64 -4.75
CA ARG A 34 -6.97 -10.43 -5.57
C ARG A 34 -5.89 -10.65 -6.63
N HIS A 35 -5.99 -9.91 -7.73
CA HIS A 35 -4.94 -9.93 -8.74
C HIS A 35 -3.66 -9.28 -8.21
N HIS A 36 -2.51 -9.87 -8.51
CA HIS A 36 -1.21 -9.39 -8.03
C HIS A 36 -0.89 -7.95 -8.49
N ASP A 37 -1.44 -7.50 -9.63
CA ASP A 37 -1.31 -6.11 -10.06
C ASP A 37 -1.96 -5.10 -9.11
N VAL A 38 -3.07 -5.49 -8.46
CA VAL A 38 -3.74 -4.63 -7.48
C VAL A 38 -2.83 -4.44 -6.26
N VAL A 39 -2.18 -5.53 -5.82
CA VAL A 39 -1.20 -5.52 -4.73
C VAL A 39 0.01 -4.65 -5.11
N ALA A 40 0.55 -4.82 -6.32
CA ALA A 40 1.69 -4.05 -6.80
C ALA A 40 1.39 -2.55 -6.88
N ARG A 41 0.23 -2.19 -7.46
CA ARG A 41 -0.22 -0.79 -7.52
C ARG A 41 -0.40 -0.18 -6.14
N TYR A 42 -0.99 -0.92 -5.20
CA TYR A 42 -1.15 -0.46 -3.82
C TYR A 42 0.19 -0.19 -3.14
N LEU A 43 1.12 -1.14 -3.22
CA LEU A 43 2.45 -1.01 -2.62
C LEU A 43 3.25 0.15 -3.23
N SER A 44 3.16 0.37 -4.54
CA SER A 44 3.81 1.50 -5.21
C SER A 44 3.31 2.85 -4.69
N LEU A 45 2.00 3.01 -4.52
CA LEU A 45 1.40 4.23 -3.97
C LEU A 45 1.78 4.40 -2.49
N TYR A 46 1.78 3.32 -1.73
CA TYR A 46 2.17 3.32 -0.32
C TYR A 46 3.64 3.76 -0.15
N HIS A 47 4.55 3.24 -0.97
CA HIS A 47 5.96 3.63 -0.94
C HIS A 47 6.16 5.09 -1.34
N ALA A 48 5.53 5.54 -2.42
CA ALA A 48 5.62 6.94 -2.85
C ALA A 48 5.15 7.90 -1.73
N SER A 49 4.03 7.59 -1.08
CA SER A 49 3.51 8.37 0.04
C SER A 49 4.47 8.38 1.24
N ARG A 50 5.06 7.22 1.58
CA ARG A 50 6.03 7.11 2.68
C ARG A 50 7.34 7.85 2.37
N SER A 51 7.82 7.78 1.13
CA SER A 51 8.99 8.53 0.67
C SER A 51 8.76 10.03 0.76
N THR A 52 7.59 10.53 0.36
CA THR A 52 7.25 11.96 0.53
C THR A 52 7.14 12.36 1.99
N ALA A 53 6.54 11.52 2.85
CA ALA A 53 6.44 11.81 4.27
C ALA A 53 7.81 11.84 4.96
N ASN A 54 8.69 10.87 4.64
CA ASN A 54 10.05 10.82 5.14
C ASN A 54 10.84 12.06 4.69
N TRP A 55 10.75 12.44 3.41
CA TRP A 55 11.43 13.62 2.90
C TRP A 55 10.98 14.90 3.62
N LEU A 56 9.68 15.07 3.89
CA LEU A 56 9.17 16.22 4.64
C LEU A 56 9.73 16.26 6.08
N GLN A 57 9.82 15.10 6.74
CA GLN A 57 10.40 14.99 8.07
C GLN A 57 11.91 15.27 8.08
N GLU A 58 12.65 14.71 7.12
CA GLU A 58 14.11 14.92 6.97
C GLU A 58 14.46 16.40 6.74
N ASN A 59 13.59 17.14 6.03
CA ASN A 59 13.78 18.57 5.76
C ASN A 59 13.15 19.46 6.86
N ASN A 60 12.68 18.87 7.96
CA ASN A 60 12.07 19.57 9.09
C ASN A 60 10.91 20.50 8.69
N ILE A 61 10.15 20.08 7.66
CA ILE A 61 8.97 20.81 7.16
C ILE A 61 7.76 20.37 7.99
N ALA A 62 7.12 21.33 8.65
CA ALA A 62 5.94 21.05 9.48
C ALA A 62 4.77 20.52 8.61
N THR A 63 4.37 19.28 8.85
CA THR A 63 3.17 18.70 8.21
C THR A 63 1.93 18.99 9.06
N LEU A 64 1.00 19.78 8.54
CA LEU A 64 -0.31 20.01 9.14
C LEU A 64 -1.20 18.78 8.94
N LYS A 65 -1.69 18.19 10.04
CA LYS A 65 -2.71 17.13 9.98
C LYS A 65 -4.07 17.79 9.73
N TRP A 66 -4.58 17.66 8.51
CA TRP A 66 -5.93 18.11 8.18
C TRP A 66 -6.97 17.29 8.98
N PRO A 67 -7.95 17.94 9.64
CA PRO A 67 -9.06 17.26 10.31
C PRO A 67 -9.96 16.50 9.34
#